data_AF-A0A370AHN3-F1
#
_entry.id   AF-A0A370AHN3-F1
#
_cell.length_a   1.000
_cell.length_b   1.000
_cell.length_c   1.000
_cell.angle_alpha   90.00
_cell.angle_beta   90.00
_cell.angle_gamma   90.00
#
_symmetry.space_group_name_H-M   'P 1'
#
loop_
_entity.id
_entity.type
_entity.pdbx_description
1 polymer ?
#
loop_
_entity_poly.entity_id
_entity_poly.type
_entity_poly.pdbx_seq_one_letter_code
_entity_poly.pdbx_strand_id
1 'polypeptide(L)'
;MPENKKTTKEKQAELYQWYIKVRDDYKASYRSQTNQYDKYLITLASGSFGISFAFVDSFLPKVIKNPVLLPLAWAAFALCILLSLIAFLVGVKAFETQIKLHDVEYQRMKDRIDGKSEVVTSTEARRKGKSNNIFSEVVKELSIITMSLYATGNILLIVFVFINFK
;
A
#
# COMPACT_ATOMS: atom_id res chain seq x y z
N MET A 1 -30.70 -18.10 31.18
CA MET A 1 -29.26 -17.81 30.94
C MET A 1 -28.88 -16.59 31.76
N PRO A 2 -28.08 -16.71 32.83
CA PRO A 2 -27.65 -15.55 33.57
C PRO A 2 -26.61 -14.79 32.74
N GLU A 3 -26.95 -13.57 32.34
CA GLU A 3 -26.04 -12.61 31.72
C GLU A 3 -24.97 -12.24 32.77
N ASN A 4 -23.77 -12.80 32.60
CA ASN A 4 -22.63 -12.53 33.48
C ASN A 4 -22.25 -11.05 33.39
N LYS A 5 -22.69 -10.25 34.37
CA LYS A 5 -22.36 -8.83 34.49
C LYS A 5 -20.88 -8.68 34.86
N LYS A 6 -20.01 -8.70 33.85
CA LYS A 6 -18.59 -8.35 33.98
C LYS A 6 -18.44 -7.03 34.73
N THR A 7 -17.55 -7.01 35.72
CA THR A 7 -17.20 -5.80 36.47
C THR A 7 -16.53 -4.77 35.55
N THR A 8 -16.61 -3.48 35.90
CA THR A 8 -15.98 -2.39 35.14
C THR A 8 -14.48 -2.64 34.93
N LYS A 9 -13.80 -3.19 35.93
CA LYS A 9 -12.36 -3.54 35.86
C LYS A 9 -12.08 -4.64 34.83
N GLU A 10 -12.91 -5.67 34.77
CA GLU A 10 -12.77 -6.75 33.77
C GLU A 10 -12.99 -6.22 32.35
N LYS A 11 -13.98 -5.33 32.16
CA LYS A 11 -14.24 -4.70 30.85
C LYS A 11 -13.06 -3.82 30.40
N GLN A 12 -12.45 -3.06 31.32
CA GLN A 12 -11.27 -2.25 31.01
C GLN A 12 -10.05 -3.13 30.66
N ALA A 13 -9.84 -4.22 31.40
CA ALA A 13 -8.76 -5.16 31.13
C ALA A 13 -8.91 -5.82 29.75
N GLU A 14 -10.12 -6.26 29.41
CA GLU A 14 -10.44 -6.85 28.11
C GLU A 14 -10.24 -5.84 26.96
N LEU A 15 -10.70 -4.59 27.15
CA LEU A 15 -10.49 -3.51 26.18
C LEU A 15 -9.00 -3.21 25.96
N TYR A 16 -8.21 -3.21 27.03
CA TYR A 16 -6.77 -3.00 26.93
C TYR A 16 -6.07 -4.14 26.20
N GLN A 17 -6.43 -5.39 26.50
CA GLN A 17 -5.89 -6.57 25.80
C GLN A 17 -6.21 -6.53 24.29
N TRP A 18 -7.45 -6.18 23.95
CA TRP A 18 -7.85 -5.99 22.55
C TRP A 18 -7.02 -4.89 21.87
N TYR A 19 -6.84 -3.74 22.54
CA TYR A 19 -6.08 -2.62 22.00
C TYR A 19 -4.61 -2.96 21.71
N ILE A 20 -3.94 -3.66 22.64
CA ILE A 20 -2.56 -4.11 22.45
C ILE A 20 -2.47 -5.10 21.28
N LYS A 21 -3.38 -6.08 21.23
CA LYS A 21 -3.41 -7.07 20.16
C LYS A 21 -3.55 -6.42 18.79
N VAL A 22 -4.48 -5.49 18.63
CA VAL A 22 -4.68 -4.78 17.36
C VAL A 22 -3.44 -3.97 16.97
N ARG A 23 -2.79 -3.28 17.91
CA ARG A 23 -1.55 -2.55 17.62
C ARG A 23 -0.42 -3.47 17.17
N ASP A 24 -0.30 -4.64 17.76
CA ASP A 24 0.72 -5.60 17.37
C ASP A 24 0.42 -6.23 16.01
N ASP A 25 -0.84 -6.52 15.69
CA ASP A 25 -1.27 -6.96 14.36
C ASP A 25 -0.96 -5.92 13.27
N TYR A 26 -1.21 -4.63 13.55
CA TYR A 26 -0.85 -3.53 12.64
C TYR A 26 0.66 -3.41 12.45
N LYS A 27 1.46 -3.50 13.53
CA LYS A 27 2.93 -3.47 13.43
C LYS A 27 3.47 -4.65 12.63
N ALA A 28 2.91 -5.85 12.84
CA ALA A 28 3.29 -7.04 12.11
C ALA A 28 2.97 -6.89 10.61
N SER A 29 1.78 -6.38 10.28
CA SER A 29 1.35 -6.12 8.91
C SER A 29 2.20 -5.05 8.22
N TYR A 30 2.56 -3.99 8.94
CA TYR A 30 3.47 -2.95 8.45
C TYR A 30 4.85 -3.52 8.12
N ARG A 31 5.47 -4.24 9.07
CA ARG A 31 6.79 -4.88 8.87
C ARG A 31 6.77 -5.86 7.70
N SER A 32 5.72 -6.67 7.58
CA SER A 32 5.57 -7.62 6.48
C SER A 32 5.50 -6.90 5.12
N GLN A 33 4.69 -5.84 5.01
CA GLN A 33 4.59 -5.07 3.77
C GLN A 33 5.89 -4.36 3.41
N THR A 34 6.59 -3.74 4.37
CA THR A 34 7.90 -3.12 4.12
C THR A 34 8.93 -4.15 3.65
N ASN A 35 8.99 -5.31 4.30
CA ASN A 35 9.93 -6.37 3.93
C ASN A 35 9.62 -6.96 2.54
N GLN A 36 8.35 -7.16 2.21
CA GLN A 36 7.95 -7.63 0.88
C GLN A 36 8.29 -6.59 -0.19
N TYR A 37 8.00 -5.32 0.08
CA TYR A 37 8.25 -4.23 -0.84
C TYR A 37 9.74 -4.08 -1.17
N ASP A 38 10.61 -4.16 -0.16
CA ASP A 38 12.06 -4.12 -0.35
C ASP A 38 12.56 -5.28 -1.23
N LYS A 39 12.07 -6.50 -0.99
CA LYS A 39 12.36 -7.66 -1.83
C LYS A 39 11.89 -7.48 -3.27
N TYR A 40 10.68 -6.93 -3.47
CA TYR A 40 10.17 -6.63 -4.80
C TYR A 40 11.05 -5.61 -5.51
N LEU A 41 11.44 -4.52 -4.83
CA LEU A 41 12.33 -3.52 -5.39
C LEU A 41 13.69 -4.10 -5.79
N ILE A 42 14.32 -4.91 -4.94
CA ILE A 42 15.61 -5.54 -5.24
C ILE A 42 15.48 -6.50 -6.43
N THR A 43 14.41 -7.30 -6.47
CA THR A 43 14.13 -8.23 -7.58
C THR A 43 13.91 -7.47 -8.88
N LEU A 44 13.19 -6.36 -8.82
CA LEU A 44 12.89 -5.55 -10.00
C LEU A 44 14.13 -4.78 -10.48
N ALA A 45 14.94 -4.25 -9.57
CA ALA A 45 16.21 -3.62 -9.90
C ALA A 45 17.18 -4.63 -10.55
N SER A 46 17.37 -5.80 -9.93
CA SER A 46 18.24 -6.86 -10.48
C SER A 46 17.75 -7.40 -11.81
N GLY A 47 16.43 -7.61 -11.97
CA GLY A 47 15.82 -7.98 -13.24
C GLY A 47 15.99 -6.91 -14.31
N SER A 48 15.78 -5.64 -13.96
CA SER A 48 15.97 -4.50 -14.87
C SER A 48 17.43 -4.36 -15.32
N PHE A 49 18.39 -4.56 -14.41
CA PHE A 49 19.82 -4.61 -14.77
C PHE A 49 20.14 -5.79 -15.70
N GLY A 50 19.62 -6.98 -15.41
CA GLY A 50 19.80 -8.15 -16.27
C GLY A 50 19.25 -7.92 -17.68
N ILE A 51 18.06 -7.33 -17.79
CA ILE A 51 17.46 -6.93 -19.07
C ILE A 51 18.31 -5.86 -19.76
N SER A 52 18.79 -4.84 -19.02
CA SER A 52 19.62 -3.78 -19.58
C SER A 52 20.91 -4.31 -20.20
N PHE A 53 21.60 -5.23 -19.52
CA PHE A 53 22.81 -5.87 -20.04
C PHE A 53 22.51 -6.80 -21.22
N ALA A 54 21.47 -7.63 -21.12
CA ALA A 54 21.06 -8.49 -22.22
C ALA A 54 20.68 -7.67 -23.47
N PHE A 55 20.07 -6.49 -23.30
CA PHE A 55 19.69 -5.61 -24.41
C PHE A 55 20.90 -5.03 -25.14
N VAL A 56 21.91 -4.59 -24.38
CA VAL A 56 23.17 -4.05 -24.93
C VAL A 56 23.94 -5.13 -25.69
N ASP A 57 23.96 -6.36 -25.18
CA ASP A 57 24.83 -7.42 -25.69
C ASP A 57 24.17 -8.27 -26.79
N SER A 58 22.86 -8.54 -26.70
CA SER A 58 22.15 -9.50 -27.57
C SER A 58 21.07 -8.91 -28.48
N PHE A 59 20.52 -7.73 -28.15
CA PHE A 59 19.31 -7.20 -28.84
C PHE A 59 19.54 -5.95 -29.69
N LEU A 60 20.78 -5.49 -29.88
CA LEU A 60 21.10 -4.41 -30.82
C LEU A 60 21.50 -4.98 -32.19
N PRO A 61 20.55 -5.21 -33.13
CA PRO A 61 20.92 -5.35 -34.53
C PRO A 61 21.50 -4.01 -35.02
N LYS A 62 22.47 -4.06 -35.94
CA LYS A 62 23.12 -2.88 -36.53
C LYS A 62 22.15 -1.87 -37.20
N VAL A 63 20.88 -2.25 -37.40
CA VAL A 63 19.85 -1.41 -38.04
C VAL A 63 18.56 -1.48 -37.22
N ILE A 64 18.22 -0.38 -36.54
CA ILE A 64 17.01 -0.27 -35.70
C ILE A 64 15.87 0.27 -36.58
N LYS A 65 14.82 -0.53 -36.84
CA LYS A 65 13.68 -0.14 -37.69
C LYS A 65 12.82 0.97 -37.06
N ASN A 66 12.81 1.10 -35.72
CA ASN A 66 12.02 2.13 -35.04
C ASN A 66 12.65 2.53 -33.68
N PRO A 67 13.57 3.52 -33.67
CA PRO A 67 14.37 3.85 -32.49
C PRO A 67 13.58 4.53 -31.36
N VAL A 68 12.35 4.99 -31.62
CA VAL A 68 11.53 5.74 -30.66
C VAL A 68 10.76 4.81 -29.70
N LEU A 69 10.40 3.61 -30.14
CA LEU A 69 9.62 2.69 -29.31
C LEU A 69 10.41 2.17 -28.10
N LEU A 70 11.72 2.00 -28.25
CA LEU A 70 12.59 1.48 -27.20
C LEU A 70 12.63 2.42 -25.97
N PRO A 71 13.03 3.71 -26.10
CA PRO A 71 13.02 4.62 -24.96
C PRO A 71 11.62 4.86 -24.40
N LEU A 72 10.56 4.80 -25.23
CA LEU A 72 9.18 4.91 -24.76
C LEU A 72 8.79 3.73 -23.84
N ALA A 73 9.18 2.51 -24.21
CA ALA A 73 8.92 1.32 -23.40
C ALA A 73 9.71 1.33 -22.08
N TRP A 74 10.97 1.76 -22.12
CA TRP A 74 11.80 1.97 -20.92
C TRP A 74 11.24 3.08 -20.02
N ALA A 75 10.78 4.19 -20.60
CA ALA A 75 10.16 5.27 -19.87
C ALA A 75 8.84 4.81 -19.20
N ALA A 76 8.01 4.05 -19.90
CA ALA A 76 6.78 3.48 -19.35
C ALA A 76 7.06 2.50 -18.20
N PHE A 77 8.08 1.65 -18.35
CA PHE A 77 8.51 0.73 -17.29
C PHE A 77 9.03 1.47 -16.06
N ALA A 78 9.92 2.45 -16.25
CA ALA A 78 10.43 3.30 -15.18
C ALA A 78 9.31 4.07 -14.47
N LEU A 79 8.37 4.64 -15.23
CA LEU A 79 7.21 5.35 -14.69
C LEU A 79 6.35 4.41 -13.84
N CYS A 80 6.14 3.17 -14.28
CA CYS A 80 5.38 2.19 -13.52
C CYS A 80 6.02 1.84 -12.16
N ILE A 81 7.35 1.71 -12.12
CA ILE A 81 8.08 1.47 -10.87
C ILE A 81 7.92 2.66 -9.93
N LEU A 82 8.04 3.89 -10.46
CA LEU A 82 7.86 5.12 -9.69
C LEU A 82 6.45 5.24 -9.12
N LEU A 83 5.42 4.93 -9.92
CA LEU A 83 4.03 4.91 -9.46
C LEU A 83 3.80 3.85 -8.36
N SER A 84 4.42 2.68 -8.48
CA SER A 84 4.35 1.62 -7.47
C SER A 84 4.99 2.07 -6.15
N LEU A 85 6.10 2.81 -6.22
CA LEU A 85 6.75 3.41 -5.06
C LEU A 85 5.88 4.48 -4.39
N ILE A 86 5.23 5.32 -5.18
CA ILE A 86 4.30 6.33 -4.68
C ILE A 86 3.09 5.64 -4.00
N ALA A 87 2.51 4.60 -4.62
CA ALA A 87 1.41 3.84 -4.03
C ALA A 87 1.79 3.23 -2.67
N PHE A 88 3.00 2.66 -2.57
CA PHE A 88 3.52 2.13 -1.31
C PHE A 88 3.70 3.22 -0.25
N LEU A 89 4.29 4.37 -0.60
CA LEU A 89 4.46 5.53 0.30
C LEU A 89 3.12 6.05 0.82
N VAL A 90 2.10 6.13 -0.03
CA VAL A 90 0.75 6.55 0.39
C VAL A 90 0.12 5.48 1.29
N GLY A 91 0.32 4.19 1.00
CA GLY A 91 -0.11 3.09 1.87
C GLY A 91 0.48 3.18 3.28
N VAL A 92 1.78 3.46 3.40
CA VAL A 92 2.46 3.68 4.69
C VAL A 92 1.82 4.83 5.48
N LYS A 93 1.50 5.96 4.84
CA LYS A 93 0.79 7.07 5.50
C LYS A 93 -0.64 6.72 5.90
N ALA A 94 -1.32 5.90 5.11
CA ALA A 94 -2.66 5.40 5.46
C ALA A 94 -2.61 4.53 6.73
N PHE A 95 -1.60 3.66 6.89
CA PHE A 95 -1.41 2.86 8.10
C PHE A 95 -1.22 3.72 9.36
N GLU A 96 -0.41 4.78 9.27
CA GLU A 96 -0.22 5.70 10.41
C GLU A 96 -1.54 6.36 10.83
N THR A 97 -2.38 6.71 9.86
CA THR A 97 -3.68 7.33 10.11
C THR A 97 -4.70 6.34 10.68
N GLN A 98 -4.65 5.07 10.26
CA GLN A 98 -5.48 4.00 10.84
C GLN A 98 -5.14 3.75 12.31
N ILE A 99 -3.85 3.72 12.69
CA ILE A 99 -3.43 3.58 14.09
C ILE A 99 -3.98 4.76 14.93
N LYS A 100 -3.87 5.99 14.42
CA LYS A 100 -4.40 7.20 15.08
C LYS A 100 -5.93 7.22 15.20
N LEU A 101 -6.65 6.50 14.34
CA LEU A 101 -8.11 6.34 14.47
C LEU A 101 -8.42 5.31 15.56
N HIS A 102 -7.68 4.21 15.57
CA HIS A 102 -7.84 3.13 16.54
C HIS A 102 -7.53 3.59 17.98
N ASP A 103 -6.53 4.46 18.14
CA ASP A 103 -6.22 5.09 19.43
C ASP A 103 -7.39 5.93 19.96
N VAL A 104 -8.07 6.67 19.06
CA VAL A 104 -9.26 7.47 19.43
C VAL A 104 -10.43 6.57 19.79
N GLU A 105 -10.59 5.44 19.08
CA GLU A 105 -11.66 4.48 19.34
C GLU A 105 -11.47 3.77 20.70
N TYR A 106 -10.24 3.42 21.04
CA TYR A 106 -9.89 2.91 22.37
C TYR A 106 -10.26 3.90 23.48
N GLN A 107 -9.88 5.17 23.33
CA GLN A 107 -10.21 6.20 24.34
C GLN A 107 -11.72 6.37 24.48
N ARG A 108 -12.46 6.38 23.36
CA ARG A 108 -13.93 6.44 23.38
C ARG A 108 -14.54 5.25 24.13
N MET A 109 -14.09 4.04 23.84
CA MET A 109 -14.62 2.84 24.50
C MET A 109 -14.30 2.85 25.99
N LYS A 110 -13.13 3.36 26.38
CA LYS A 110 -12.76 3.56 27.77
C LYS A 110 -13.67 4.59 28.46
N ASP A 111 -13.90 5.74 27.85
CA ASP A 111 -14.77 6.79 28.38
C ASP A 111 -16.22 6.30 28.57
N ARG A 112 -16.72 5.44 27.67
CA ARG A 112 -18.03 4.79 27.81
C ARG A 112 -18.09 3.82 28.99
N ILE A 113 -17.04 3.04 29.22
CA ILE A 113 -16.93 2.15 30.37
C ILE A 113 -16.84 2.95 31.67
N ASP A 114 -16.21 4.12 31.63
CA ASP A 114 -16.06 5.05 32.76
C ASP A 114 -17.27 5.98 32.97
N GLY A 115 -18.26 5.94 32.08
CA GLY A 115 -19.51 6.71 32.19
C GLY A 115 -19.37 8.22 31.88
N LYS A 116 -18.34 8.64 31.13
CA LYS A 116 -18.14 10.05 30.74
C LYS A 116 -18.87 10.39 29.44
N SER A 117 -19.55 11.55 29.41
CA SER A 117 -20.43 11.94 28.30
C SER A 117 -19.67 12.25 27.01
N GLU A 118 -20.16 11.66 25.90
CA GLU A 118 -19.47 11.35 24.64
C GLU A 118 -19.64 12.42 23.53
N VAL A 119 -19.71 13.70 23.90
CA VAL A 119 -20.13 14.76 22.96
C VAL A 119 -18.97 15.31 22.10
N VAL A 120 -17.72 15.24 22.58
CA VAL A 120 -16.56 15.80 21.85
C VAL A 120 -15.93 14.81 20.86
N THR A 121 -15.96 13.51 21.18
CA THR A 121 -15.26 12.46 20.43
C THR A 121 -15.98 12.04 19.14
N SER A 122 -17.27 12.31 19.02
CA SER A 122 -18.12 11.91 17.89
C SER A 122 -17.88 12.79 16.65
N THR A 123 -17.64 14.09 16.83
CA THR A 123 -17.35 15.04 15.74
C THR A 123 -15.96 14.81 15.13
N GLU A 124 -14.94 14.58 15.97
CA GLU A 124 -13.58 14.31 15.50
C GLU A 124 -13.45 12.96 14.80
N ALA A 125 -14.10 11.91 15.31
CA ALA A 125 -14.07 10.61 14.64
C ALA A 125 -14.82 10.61 13.31
N ARG A 126 -15.89 11.40 13.18
CA ARG A 126 -16.58 11.57 11.89
C ARG A 126 -15.68 12.27 10.87
N ARG A 127 -14.88 13.25 11.31
CA ARG A 127 -13.91 13.96 10.47
C ARG A 127 -12.73 13.05 10.07
N LYS A 128 -12.15 12.30 11.02
CA LYS A 128 -11.08 11.30 10.75
C LYS A 128 -11.58 10.14 9.88
N GLY A 129 -12.78 9.62 10.14
CA GLY A 129 -13.39 8.57 9.32
C GLY A 129 -13.58 9.01 7.86
N LYS A 130 -14.04 10.25 7.62
CA LYS A 130 -14.12 10.81 6.27
C LYS A 130 -12.75 10.91 5.59
N SER A 131 -11.73 11.34 6.32
CA SER A 131 -10.35 11.40 5.80
C SER A 131 -9.82 10.01 5.42
N ASN A 132 -10.09 9.00 6.25
CA ASN A 132 -9.63 7.63 6.00
C ASN A 132 -10.31 7.02 4.77
N ASN A 133 -11.60 7.27 4.58
CA ASN A 133 -12.31 6.82 3.38
C ASN A 133 -11.68 7.44 2.12
N ILE A 134 -11.37 8.74 2.13
CA ILE A 134 -10.71 9.42 1.00
C ILE A 134 -9.32 8.84 0.74
N PHE A 135 -8.49 8.64 1.77
CA PHE A 135 -7.16 8.04 1.58
C PHE A 135 -7.26 6.61 1.05
N SER A 136 -8.20 5.80 1.56
CA SER A 136 -8.38 4.43 1.10
C SER A 136 -8.89 4.36 -0.35
N GLU A 137 -9.80 5.26 -0.73
CA GLU A 137 -10.26 5.39 -2.11
C GLU A 137 -9.13 5.83 -3.03
N VAL A 138 -8.36 6.86 -2.64
CA VAL A 138 -7.20 7.31 -3.42
C VAL A 138 -6.16 6.19 -3.56
N VAL A 139 -5.84 5.45 -2.49
CA VAL A 139 -4.90 4.32 -2.55
C VAL A 139 -5.41 3.22 -3.48
N LYS A 140 -6.71 2.91 -3.42
CA LYS A 140 -7.33 1.90 -4.28
C LYS A 140 -7.30 2.33 -5.75
N GLU A 141 -7.70 3.55 -6.06
CA GLU A 141 -7.65 4.13 -7.40
C GLU A 141 -6.21 4.19 -7.93
N LEU A 142 -5.25 4.64 -7.11
CA LEU A 142 -3.84 4.65 -7.48
C LEU A 142 -3.36 3.23 -7.77
N SER A 143 -3.69 2.25 -6.92
CA SER A 143 -3.23 0.86 -7.08
C SER A 143 -3.80 0.22 -8.35
N ILE A 144 -5.06 0.48 -8.69
CA ILE A 144 -5.69 0.01 -9.93
C ILE A 144 -5.01 0.63 -11.15
N ILE A 145 -4.74 1.94 -11.11
CA ILE A 145 -4.01 2.65 -12.18
C ILE A 145 -2.58 2.11 -12.32
N THR A 146 -1.93 1.80 -11.20
CA THR A 146 -0.58 1.24 -11.20
C THR A 146 -0.57 -0.14 -11.87
N MET A 147 -1.55 -0.97 -11.55
CA MET A 147 -1.69 -2.33 -12.09
C MET A 147 -1.99 -2.32 -13.60
N SER A 148 -2.83 -1.39 -14.06
CA SER A 148 -3.16 -1.23 -15.48
C SER A 148 -1.98 -0.67 -16.30
N LEU A 149 -1.24 0.31 -15.76
CA LEU A 149 -0.02 0.80 -16.40
C LEU A 149 1.06 -0.27 -16.49
N TYR A 150 1.22 -1.08 -15.44
CA TYR A 150 2.18 -2.19 -15.44
C TYR A 150 1.86 -3.19 -16.55
N ALA A 151 0.61 -3.63 -16.63
CA ALA A 151 0.18 -4.59 -17.66
C ALA A 151 0.37 -4.00 -19.07
N THR A 152 0.00 -2.74 -19.28
CA THR A 152 0.11 -2.07 -20.58
C THR A 152 1.57 -1.90 -21.00
N GLY A 153 2.46 -1.51 -20.09
CA GLY A 153 3.89 -1.37 -20.36
C GLY A 153 4.56 -2.69 -20.74
N ASN A 154 4.20 -3.79 -20.07
CA ASN A 154 4.71 -5.12 -20.40
C ASN A 154 4.22 -5.62 -21.77
N ILE A 155 2.95 -5.38 -22.11
CA ILE A 155 2.40 -5.76 -23.43
C ILE A 155 3.12 -5.02 -24.55
N LEU A 156 3.35 -3.71 -24.39
CA LEU A 156 4.09 -2.90 -25.37
C LEU A 156 5.53 -3.39 -25.57
N LEU A 157 6.22 -3.79 -24.49
CA LEU A 157 7.55 -4.38 -24.57
C LEU A 157 7.56 -5.69 -25.36
N ILE A 158 6.61 -6.59 -25.09
CA ILE A 158 6.50 -7.88 -25.80
C ILE A 158 6.26 -7.64 -27.30
N VAL A 159 5.35 -6.71 -27.64
CA VAL A 159 5.04 -6.37 -29.03
C VAL A 159 6.27 -5.78 -29.74
N PHE A 160 7.03 -4.90 -29.08
CA PHE A 160 8.26 -4.34 -29.65
C PHE A 160 9.31 -5.41 -29.96
N VAL A 161 9.51 -6.37 -29.03
CA VAL A 161 10.44 -7.47 -29.22
C VAL A 161 10.00 -8.32 -30.42
N PHE A 162 8.72 -8.67 -30.52
CA PHE A 162 8.19 -9.46 -31.64
C PHE A 162 8.34 -8.76 -33.01
N ILE A 163 8.19 -7.44 -33.06
CA ILE A 163 8.34 -6.65 -34.29
C ILE A 163 9.82 -6.54 -34.71
N ASN A 164 10.75 -6.44 -33.76
CA ASN A 164 12.18 -6.32 -34.08
C ASN A 164 12.88 -7.67 -34.32
N PHE A 165 12.36 -8.77 -33.79
CA PHE A 165 12.91 -10.11 -34.03
C PHE A 165 12.47 -10.75 -35.36
N LYS A 166 11.64 -10.05 -36.16
CA LYS A 166 11.19 -10.48 -37.49
C LYS A 166 11.75 -9.58 -38.61
#